data_AF-A0A522Q7F0-F1
#
_entry.id   AF-A0A522Q7F0-F1
#
_cell.length_a   1.000
_cell.length_b   1.000
_cell.length_c   1.000
_cell.angle_alpha   90.00
_cell.angle_beta   90.00
_cell.angle_gamma   90.00
#
_symmetry.space_group_name_H-M   'P 1'
#
loop_
_entity.id
_entity.type
_entity.pdbx_description
1 polymer ?
#
loop_
_entity_poly.entity_id
_entity_poly.type
_entity_poly.pdbx_seq_one_letter_code
_entity_poly.pdbx_strand_id
1 'polypeptide(L)'
;MKRDAAFSARIHQLLNREILGMRAFLGTLELEARTLGRLRAPDVLREVVCTKQGQAALLAALARERADLVLAHGSSASNGRLDELTDEYPEFLASWGTLCELTRVARERNTENGRRIDECRHANVIAMNVLREAVVKQGAVALYTARGASQLARDGGDLAIG
;
A
#
# COMPACT_ATOMS: atom_id res chain seq x y z
N MET A 1 -35.09 -26.56 -1.11
CA MET A 1 -34.54 -26.04 0.16
C MET A 1 -35.20 -24.70 0.42
N LYS A 2 -35.71 -24.41 1.63
CA LYS A 2 -36.23 -23.05 1.93
C LYS A 2 -35.01 -22.15 2.11
N ARG A 3 -34.91 -21.08 1.32
CA ARG A 3 -33.85 -20.07 1.45
C ARG A 3 -33.81 -19.54 2.88
N ASP A 4 -32.63 -19.56 3.50
CA ASP A 4 -32.42 -19.02 4.83
C ASP A 4 -32.25 -17.50 4.74
N ALA A 5 -33.31 -16.78 5.07
CA ALA A 5 -33.32 -15.31 5.04
C ALA A 5 -32.30 -14.70 6.03
N ALA A 6 -32.02 -15.36 7.16
CA ALA A 6 -31.07 -14.84 8.14
C ALA A 6 -29.63 -14.99 7.65
N PHE A 7 -29.31 -16.11 7.00
CA PHE A 7 -28.04 -16.31 6.30
C PHE A 7 -27.85 -15.25 5.20
N SER A 8 -28.83 -15.10 4.31
CA SER A 8 -28.73 -14.17 3.19
C SER A 8 -28.55 -12.71 3.64
N ALA A 9 -29.30 -12.27 4.66
CA ALA A 9 -29.13 -10.93 5.22
C ALA A 9 -27.72 -10.70 5.80
N ARG A 10 -27.14 -11.68 6.50
CA ARG A 10 -25.78 -11.57 7.08
C ARG A 10 -24.70 -11.52 6.00
N ILE A 11 -24.79 -12.37 4.99
CA ILE A 11 -23.85 -12.35 3.86
C ILE A 11 -23.92 -11.01 3.12
N HIS A 12 -25.12 -10.48 2.88
CA HIS A 12 -25.26 -9.15 2.28
C HIS A 12 -24.60 -8.04 3.09
N GLN A 13 -24.79 -8.04 4.42
CA GLN A 13 -24.15 -7.07 5.30
C GLN A 13 -22.61 -7.19 5.24
N LEU A 14 -22.08 -8.41 5.20
CA LEU A 14 -20.64 -8.63 5.09
C LEU A 14 -20.08 -8.19 3.76
N LEU A 15 -20.71 -8.56 2.64
CA LEU A 15 -20.28 -8.13 1.32
C LEU A 15 -20.26 -6.61 1.21
N ASN A 16 -21.27 -5.92 1.76
CA ASN A 16 -21.30 -4.46 1.78
C ASN A 16 -20.14 -3.87 2.60
N ARG A 17 -19.84 -4.43 3.78
CA ARG A 17 -18.70 -4.00 4.61
C ARG A 17 -17.36 -4.23 3.89
N GLU A 18 -17.21 -5.37 3.22
CA GLU A 18 -16.01 -5.70 2.47
C GLU A 18 -15.83 -4.81 1.24
N ILE A 19 -16.90 -4.53 0.49
CA ILE A 19 -16.87 -3.60 -0.65
C ILE A 19 -16.46 -2.20 -0.19
N LEU A 20 -17.05 -1.70 0.90
CA LEU A 20 -16.68 -0.40 1.47
C LEU A 20 -15.22 -0.39 1.93
N GLY A 21 -14.78 -1.44 2.63
CA GLY A 21 -13.39 -1.61 3.07
C GLY A 21 -12.42 -1.65 1.89
N MET A 22 -12.76 -2.35 0.81
CA MET A 22 -11.93 -2.46 -0.39
C MET A 22 -11.82 -1.13 -1.13
N ARG A 23 -12.91 -0.35 -1.22
CA ARG A 23 -12.88 0.99 -1.78
C ARG A 23 -12.00 1.93 -0.97
N ALA A 24 -12.08 1.86 0.36
CA ALA A 24 -11.20 2.63 1.23
C ALA A 24 -9.73 2.23 1.07
N PHE A 25 -9.46 0.92 0.97
CA PHE A 25 -8.13 0.38 0.73
C PHE A 25 -7.54 0.84 -0.61
N LEU A 26 -8.35 0.82 -1.68
CA LEU A 26 -7.96 1.37 -2.98
C LEU A 26 -7.62 2.86 -2.91
N GLY A 27 -8.43 3.66 -2.21
CA GLY A 27 -8.13 5.07 -1.98
C GLY A 27 -6.79 5.29 -1.28
N THR A 28 -6.44 4.43 -0.32
CA THR A 28 -5.13 4.44 0.35
C THR A 28 -4.00 4.08 -0.61
N LEU A 29 -4.18 3.07 -1.48
CA LEU A 29 -3.18 2.70 -2.49
C LEU A 29 -2.94 3.82 -3.50
N GLU A 30 -3.97 4.54 -3.91
CA GLU A 30 -3.83 5.71 -4.78
C GLU A 30 -3.11 6.88 -4.09
N LEU A 31 -3.39 7.09 -2.81
CA LEU A 31 -2.69 8.09 -2.01
C LEU A 31 -1.21 7.72 -1.85
N GLU A 32 -0.89 6.44 -1.62
CA GLU A 32 0.48 5.92 -1.61
C GLU A 32 1.18 6.21 -2.94
N ALA A 33 0.53 5.88 -4.07
CA ALA A 33 1.07 6.12 -5.40
C ALA A 33 1.41 7.60 -5.66
N ARG A 34 0.54 8.52 -5.21
CA ARG A 34 0.77 9.97 -5.30
C ARG A 34 1.90 10.44 -4.38
N THR A 35 1.98 9.88 -3.17
CA THR A 35 2.99 10.24 -2.17
C THR A 35 4.38 9.78 -2.59
N LEU A 36 4.50 8.58 -3.16
CA LEU A 36 5.75 8.07 -3.73
C LEU A 36 6.28 8.96 -4.87
N GLY A 37 5.40 9.62 -5.63
CA GLY A 37 5.79 10.57 -6.66
C GLY A 37 6.26 11.95 -6.15
N ARG A 38 6.08 12.26 -4.86
CA ARG A 38 6.45 13.55 -4.27
C ARG A 38 7.72 13.39 -3.44
N LEU A 39 8.81 13.97 -3.92
CA LEU A 39 10.05 14.13 -3.14
C LEU A 39 9.73 14.96 -1.88
N ARG A 40 9.97 14.39 -0.68
CA ARG A 40 9.89 15.02 0.67
C ARG A 40 8.58 14.86 1.48
N ALA A 41 7.93 13.70 1.45
CA ALA A 41 6.81 13.41 2.37
C ALA A 41 6.94 12.08 3.13
N PRO A 42 8.05 11.82 3.86
CA PRO A 42 8.27 10.56 4.56
C PRO A 42 7.25 10.29 5.68
N ASP A 43 6.80 11.33 6.39
CA ASP A 43 5.81 11.17 7.46
C ASP A 43 4.42 10.83 6.91
N VAL A 44 4.02 11.47 5.79
CA VAL A 44 2.78 11.13 5.08
C VAL A 44 2.84 9.69 4.57
N LEU A 45 3.97 9.24 4.03
CA LEU A 45 4.14 7.86 3.59
C LEU A 45 4.01 6.88 4.76
N ARG A 46 4.54 7.22 5.94
CA ARG A 46 4.40 6.39 7.16
C ARG A 46 2.94 6.26 7.56
N GLU A 47 2.19 7.36 7.60
CA GLU A 47 0.75 7.34 7.91
C GLU A 47 -0.03 6.48 6.92
N VAL A 48 0.23 6.65 5.62
CA VAL A 48 -0.41 5.86 4.55
C VAL A 48 -0.15 4.36 4.73
N VAL A 49 1.08 3.97 5.07
CA VAL A 49 1.43 2.56 5.33
C VAL A 49 0.68 2.02 6.55
N CYS A 50 0.61 2.77 7.65
CA CYS A 50 -0.15 2.37 8.83
C CYS A 50 -1.65 2.21 8.54
N THR A 51 -2.26 3.16 7.83
CA THR A 51 -3.66 3.06 7.40
C THR A 51 -3.89 1.84 6.50
N LYS A 52 -2.98 1.60 5.54
CA LYS A 52 -3.03 0.43 4.64
C LYS A 52 -3.00 -0.89 5.41
N GLN A 53 -2.11 -1.01 6.40
CA GLN A 53 -2.01 -2.21 7.25
C GLN A 53 -3.28 -2.44 8.08
N GLY A 54 -3.83 -1.39 8.70
CA GLY A 54 -5.07 -1.49 9.47
C GLY A 54 -6.26 -1.93 8.60
N GLN A 55 -6.39 -1.35 7.41
CA GLN A 55 -7.42 -1.73 6.44
C GLN A 55 -7.25 -3.16 5.93
N ALA A 56 -6.01 -3.60 5.65
CA ALA A 56 -5.73 -4.98 5.25
C ALA A 56 -6.11 -5.99 6.34
N ALA A 57 -5.79 -5.68 7.60
CA ALA A 57 -6.18 -6.53 8.73
C ALA A 57 -7.70 -6.62 8.90
N LEU A 58 -8.41 -5.50 8.77
CA LEU A 58 -9.88 -5.47 8.80
C LEU A 58 -10.49 -6.31 7.68
N LEU A 59 -9.99 -6.16 6.45
CA LEU A 59 -10.47 -6.92 5.28
C LEU A 59 -10.21 -8.43 5.45
N ALA A 60 -9.07 -8.82 6.00
CA ALA A 60 -8.79 -10.22 6.31
C ALA A 60 -9.75 -10.79 7.36
N ALA A 61 -10.10 -10.01 8.39
CA ALA A 61 -11.07 -10.41 9.40
C ALA A 61 -12.48 -10.59 8.81
N LEU A 62 -12.93 -9.66 7.95
CA LEU A 62 -14.22 -9.76 7.27
C LEU A 62 -14.28 -10.96 6.33
N ALA A 63 -13.21 -11.21 5.57
CA ALA A 63 -13.14 -12.37 4.68
C ALA A 63 -13.20 -13.69 5.45
N ARG A 64 -12.61 -13.74 6.64
CA ARG A 64 -12.70 -14.90 7.54
C ARG A 64 -14.12 -15.07 8.11
N GLU A 65 -14.74 -13.99 8.55
CA GLU A 65 -16.14 -13.99 9.01
C GLU A 65 -17.08 -14.52 7.93
N ARG A 66 -16.87 -14.11 6.67
CA ARG A 66 -17.61 -14.66 5.51
C ARG A 66 -17.35 -16.15 5.33
N ALA A 67 -16.10 -16.60 5.39
CA ALA A 67 -15.75 -18.01 5.24
C ALA A 67 -16.41 -18.88 6.32
N ASP A 68 -16.36 -18.43 7.57
CA ASP A 68 -16.98 -19.14 8.70
C ASP A 68 -18.50 -19.26 8.53
N LEU A 69 -19.18 -18.20 8.05
CA LEU A 69 -20.63 -18.23 7.78
C LEU A 69 -21.00 -19.14 6.60
N VAL A 70 -20.22 -19.11 5.52
CA VAL A 70 -20.45 -19.95 4.33
C VAL A 70 -20.27 -21.43 4.70
N LEU A 71 -19.24 -21.76 5.48
CA LEU A 71 -19.01 -23.09 6.02
C LEU A 71 -20.14 -23.54 6.94
N ALA A 72 -20.60 -22.68 7.86
CA ALA A 72 -21.70 -23.00 8.77
C ALA A 72 -23.04 -23.21 8.04
N HIS A 73 -23.22 -22.61 6.86
CA HIS A 73 -24.39 -22.83 5.99
C HIS A 73 -24.33 -24.16 5.22
N GLY A 74 -23.19 -24.87 5.26
CA GLY A 74 -23.03 -26.18 4.63
C GLY A 74 -22.36 -26.18 3.26
N SER A 75 -21.78 -25.06 2.82
CA SER A 75 -20.96 -25.03 1.60
C SER A 75 -19.59 -25.67 1.84
N SER A 76 -19.06 -26.34 0.82
CA SER A 76 -17.69 -26.87 0.81
C SER A 76 -16.60 -25.80 0.66
N ALA A 77 -16.97 -24.57 0.31
CA ALA A 77 -16.03 -23.48 0.07
C ALA A 77 -15.43 -22.93 1.38
N SER A 78 -14.38 -23.59 1.87
CA SER A 78 -13.65 -23.19 3.08
C SER A 78 -12.98 -21.82 3.01
N ASN A 79 -12.85 -21.27 1.81
CA ASN A 79 -12.34 -19.92 1.56
C ASN A 79 -13.45 -18.85 1.49
N GLY A 80 -14.71 -19.23 1.74
CA GLY A 80 -15.85 -18.32 1.71
C GLY A 80 -16.16 -17.77 0.34
N ARG A 81 -15.80 -18.48 -0.74
CA ARG A 81 -16.24 -18.14 -2.10
C ARG A 81 -17.75 -18.36 -2.20
N LEU A 82 -18.41 -17.43 -2.89
CA LEU A 82 -19.86 -17.48 -3.07
C LEU A 82 -20.27 -18.08 -4.42
N ASP A 83 -19.32 -18.47 -5.28
CA ASP A 83 -19.61 -19.00 -6.62
C ASP A 83 -20.50 -20.24 -6.58
N GLU A 84 -20.33 -21.10 -5.57
CA GLU A 84 -21.15 -22.30 -5.36
C GLU A 84 -22.56 -21.98 -4.81
N LEU A 85 -22.75 -20.76 -4.28
CA LEU A 85 -23.99 -20.32 -3.65
C LEU A 85 -24.82 -19.41 -4.57
N THR A 86 -24.31 -18.97 -5.72
CA THR A 86 -25.04 -18.05 -6.61
C THR A 86 -26.24 -18.68 -7.30
N ASP A 87 -26.29 -20.00 -7.45
CA ASP A 87 -27.47 -20.69 -8.00
C ASP A 87 -28.64 -20.68 -6.98
N GLU A 88 -28.32 -20.81 -5.69
CA GLU A 88 -29.32 -20.77 -4.62
C GLU A 88 -29.70 -19.33 -4.24
N TYR A 89 -28.71 -18.42 -4.25
CA TYR A 89 -28.80 -17.01 -3.87
C TYR A 89 -28.24 -16.09 -4.98
N PRO A 90 -28.96 -15.93 -6.10
CA PRO A 90 -28.51 -15.12 -7.24
C PRO A 90 -28.29 -13.64 -6.89
N GLU A 91 -28.93 -13.15 -5.82
CA GLU A 91 -28.75 -11.80 -5.30
C GLU A 91 -27.31 -11.48 -4.87
N PHE A 92 -26.48 -12.49 -4.57
CA PHE A 92 -25.07 -12.27 -4.21
C PHE A 92 -24.18 -11.98 -5.42
N LEU A 93 -24.58 -12.41 -6.62
CA LEU A 93 -23.74 -12.41 -7.82
C LEU A 93 -23.12 -11.03 -8.10
N ALA A 94 -23.95 -9.98 -8.06
CA ALA A 94 -23.50 -8.62 -8.35
C ALA A 94 -22.50 -8.09 -7.29
N SER A 95 -22.78 -8.33 -6.01
CA SER A 95 -21.93 -7.86 -4.91
C SER A 95 -20.63 -8.65 -4.84
N TRP A 96 -20.68 -9.96 -5.06
CA TRP A 96 -19.52 -10.83 -5.13
C TRP A 96 -18.61 -10.47 -6.32
N GLY A 97 -19.20 -10.29 -7.51
CA GLY A 97 -18.46 -9.83 -8.70
C GLY A 97 -17.77 -8.48 -8.47
N THR A 98 -18.45 -7.54 -7.82
CA THR A 98 -17.88 -6.24 -7.44
C THR A 98 -16.68 -6.42 -6.50
N LEU A 99 -16.80 -7.26 -5.48
CA LEU A 99 -15.73 -7.50 -4.51
C LEU A 99 -14.50 -8.16 -5.17
N CYS A 100 -14.72 -9.14 -6.05
CA CYS A 100 -13.68 -9.79 -6.83
C CYS A 100 -12.92 -8.79 -7.72
N GLU A 101 -13.66 -7.90 -8.40
CA GLU A 101 -13.07 -6.88 -9.25
C GLU A 101 -12.26 -5.86 -8.45
N LEU A 102 -12.80 -5.35 -7.33
CA LEU A 102 -12.06 -4.45 -6.44
C LEU A 102 -10.78 -5.09 -5.90
N THR A 103 -10.83 -6.39 -5.58
CA THR A 103 -9.66 -7.16 -5.12
C THR A 103 -8.60 -7.27 -6.22
N ARG A 104 -9.01 -7.54 -7.47
CA ARG A 104 -8.12 -7.58 -8.63
C ARG A 104 -7.41 -6.24 -8.82
N VAL A 105 -8.18 -5.15 -8.88
CA VAL A 105 -7.63 -3.79 -9.04
C VAL A 105 -6.68 -3.44 -7.88
N ALA A 106 -7.03 -3.78 -6.65
CA ALA A 106 -6.18 -3.51 -5.49
C ALA A 106 -4.84 -4.25 -5.55
N ARG A 107 -4.82 -5.50 -6.01
CA ARG A 107 -3.58 -6.26 -6.23
C ARG A 107 -2.70 -5.60 -7.28
N GLU A 108 -3.28 -5.22 -8.41
CA GLU A 108 -2.54 -4.55 -9.50
C GLU A 108 -1.90 -3.25 -9.02
N ARG A 109 -2.67 -2.42 -8.31
CA ARG A 109 -2.18 -1.15 -7.76
C ARG A 109 -1.09 -1.35 -6.70
N ASN A 110 -1.25 -2.33 -5.82
CA ASN A 110 -0.25 -2.61 -4.80
C ASN A 110 1.06 -3.14 -5.42
N THR A 111 0.97 -3.98 -6.46
CA THR A 111 2.15 -4.44 -7.22
C THR A 111 2.88 -3.28 -7.90
N GLU A 112 2.15 -2.38 -8.55
CA GLU A 112 2.71 -1.18 -9.19
C GLU A 112 3.36 -0.23 -8.16
N ASN A 113 2.74 -0.02 -7.00
CA ASN A 113 3.35 0.76 -5.92
C ASN A 113 4.64 0.09 -5.41
N GLY A 114 4.66 -1.24 -5.29
CA GLY A 114 5.86 -2.01 -4.93
C GLY A 114 7.01 -1.78 -5.92
N ARG A 115 6.73 -1.85 -7.23
CA ARG A 115 7.72 -1.57 -8.29
C ARG A 115 8.34 -0.17 -8.13
N ARG A 116 7.52 0.86 -7.87
CA ARG A 116 8.02 2.23 -7.68
C ARG A 116 8.91 2.39 -6.45
N ILE A 117 8.58 1.68 -5.36
CA ILE A 117 9.42 1.66 -4.16
C ILE A 117 10.79 1.05 -4.48
N ASP A 118 10.81 -0.07 -5.20
CA ASP A 118 12.05 -0.74 -5.58
C ASP A 118 12.91 0.12 -6.52
N GLU A 119 12.28 0.82 -7.46
CA GLU A 119 12.97 1.77 -8.36
C GLU A 119 13.58 2.95 -7.59
N CYS A 120 12.82 3.55 -6.67
CA CYS A 120 13.33 4.62 -5.81
C CYS A 120 14.50 4.13 -4.95
N ARG A 121 14.39 2.92 -4.39
CA ARG A 121 15.47 2.31 -3.60
C ARG A 121 16.72 2.09 -4.45
N HIS A 122 16.57 1.56 -5.65
CA HIS A 122 17.68 1.32 -6.57
C HIS A 122 18.38 2.64 -6.96
N ALA A 123 17.61 3.67 -7.34
CA ALA A 123 18.13 5.00 -7.67
C ALA A 123 18.89 5.62 -6.49
N ASN A 124 18.36 5.50 -5.27
CA ASN A 124 19.03 6.01 -4.06
C ASN A 124 20.36 5.29 -3.79
N VAL A 125 20.42 3.97 -3.99
CA VAL A 125 21.68 3.21 -3.84
C VAL A 125 22.72 3.68 -4.86
N ILE A 126 22.33 3.85 -6.13
CA ILE A 126 23.23 4.37 -7.17
C ILE A 126 23.73 5.77 -6.81
N ALA A 127 22.83 6.69 -6.44
CA ALA A 127 23.19 8.06 -6.08
C ALA A 127 24.18 8.09 -4.90
N MET A 128 23.96 7.28 -3.87
CA MET A 128 24.87 7.18 -2.72
C MET A 128 26.23 6.59 -3.11
N ASN A 129 26.27 5.63 -4.03
CA ASN A 129 27.53 5.09 -4.54
C ASN A 129 28.31 6.14 -5.34
N VAL A 130 27.65 6.88 -6.23
CA VAL A 130 28.27 7.98 -6.99
C VAL A 130 28.82 9.05 -6.06
N LEU A 131 28.05 9.47 -5.04
CA LEU A 131 28.51 10.44 -4.05
C LEU A 131 29.72 9.92 -3.26
N ARG A 132 29.71 8.64 -2.87
CA ARG A 132 30.83 8.01 -2.16
C ARG A 132 32.09 7.96 -3.04
N GLU A 133 31.95 7.54 -4.30
CA GLU A 133 33.06 7.53 -5.26
C GLU A 133 33.61 8.93 -5.52
N ALA A 134 32.75 9.94 -5.60
CA ALA A 134 33.17 11.33 -5.76
C ALA A 134 34.01 11.81 -4.57
N VAL A 135 33.60 11.49 -3.34
CA VAL A 135 34.37 11.81 -2.11
C VAL A 135 35.71 11.07 -2.08
N VAL A 136 35.75 9.81 -2.52
CA VAL A 136 37.00 9.01 -2.58
C VAL A 136 37.95 9.53 -3.67
N LYS A 137 37.43 9.83 -4.87
CA LYS A 137 38.24 10.35 -6.00
C LYS A 137 38.73 11.78 -5.78
N GLN A 138 37.99 12.60 -5.03
CA GLN A 138 38.41 13.96 -4.66
C GLN A 138 39.40 14.00 -3.47
N GLY A 139 39.83 12.83 -2.96
CA GLY A 139 40.96 12.74 -2.04
C GLY A 139 40.82 13.62 -0.81
N ALA A 140 39.81 13.38 0.03
CA ALA A 140 39.73 13.91 1.39
C ALA A 140 40.05 15.41 1.59
N VAL A 141 39.72 16.27 0.63
CA VAL A 141 39.56 17.71 0.89
C VAL A 141 38.09 18.02 0.63
N ALA A 142 37.29 18.00 1.70
CA ALA A 142 35.91 18.43 1.66
C ALA A 142 35.88 19.92 1.30
N LEU A 143 35.81 20.22 0.00
CA LEU A 143 35.63 21.58 -0.49
C LEU A 143 34.23 22.10 -0.17
N TYR A 144 33.30 21.23 0.22
CA TYR A 144 31.93 21.59 0.57
C TYR A 144 31.50 20.89 1.87
N THR A 145 30.91 21.66 2.77
CA THR A 145 30.28 21.14 3.98
C THR A 145 29.02 20.34 3.63
N ALA A 146 28.51 19.52 4.57
CA ALA A 146 27.29 18.72 4.40
C ALA A 146 26.01 19.55 4.06
N ARG A 147 26.09 20.88 4.07
CA ARG A 147 25.02 21.80 3.62
C ARG A 147 25.25 22.40 2.22
N GLY A 148 26.27 21.95 1.48
CA GLY A 148 26.60 22.46 0.14
C GLY A 148 27.32 23.81 0.12
N ALA A 149 27.77 24.32 1.26
CA ALA A 149 28.57 25.56 1.32
C ALA A 149 30.05 25.25 1.17
N SER A 150 30.75 26.02 0.31
CA SER A 150 32.19 25.86 0.08
C SER A 150 33.01 26.18 1.33
N GLN A 151 33.93 25.30 1.70
CA GLN A 151 34.77 25.41 2.90
C GLN A 151 35.88 26.47 2.71
N LEU A 152 36.30 26.72 1.46
CA LEU A 152 37.23 27.80 1.09
C LEU A 152 36.70 29.21 1.40
N ALA A 153 35.39 29.40 1.49
CA ALA A 153 34.80 30.70 1.84
C ALA A 153 34.87 31.02 3.34
N ARG A 154 35.19 30.04 4.20
CA ARG A 154 35.36 30.25 5.65
C ARG A 154 36.80 30.57 6.03
N ASP A 155 37.77 29.95 5.36
CA ASP A 155 39.19 30.13 5.67
C ASP A 155 39.78 31.41 5.04
N GLY A 156 39.09 32.03 4.07
CA GLY A 156 39.48 33.30 3.46
C GLY A 156 39.14 34.56 4.28
N GLY A 157 38.55 34.41 5.48
CA GLY A 157 38.18 35.53 6.36
C GLY A 157 39.27 36.02 7.30
N ASP A 158 40.40 35.30 7.41
CA ASP A 158 41.44 35.55 8.42
C ASP A 158 42.79 36.03 7.84
N LEU A 159 42.85 36.44 6.57
CA LEU A 159 43.97 37.25 6.09
C LEU A 159 43.75 38.71 6.51
N ALA A 160 43.92 38.92 7.81
CA ALA A 160 44.04 40.21 8.44
C ALA A 160 45.16 41.02 7.79
N ILE A 161 44.80 42.28 7.55
CA ILE A 161 45.66 43.42 7.25
C ILE A 161 46.81 43.43 8.27
N GLY A 162 48.04 43.31 7.77
CA GLY A 162 49.30 43.51 8.49
C GLY A 162 50.30 44.18 7.57
#